data_AF-A0A0E3S342-F1
#
_entry.id   AF-A0A0E3S342-F1
#
_cell.length_a   1.000
_cell.length_b   1.000
_cell.length_c   1.000
_cell.angle_alpha   90.00
_cell.angle_beta   90.00
_cell.angle_gamma   90.00
#
_symmetry.space_group_name_H-M   'P 1'
#
loop_
_entity.id
_entity.type
_entity.pdbx_description
1 polymer ?
#
loop_
_entity_poly.entity_id
_entity_poly.type
_entity_poly.pdbx_seq_one_letter_code
_entity_poly.pdbx_strand_id
1 'polypeptide(L)'
;MAIIKNKTDYTIRFVAYRADGTEMPQKATKIPPDNSRYVSEDHSGGIDWFIITAFLPESNIRDHVDLDILPAVRDGDDALAFAKVGIEEKFVFAEDTEKKEFRFYHDEDEPEGEIQGW
;
A
#
# COMPACT_ATOMS: atom_id res chain seq x y z
N MET A 1 13.87 -0.42 5.41
CA MET A 1 12.76 -1.32 5.03
C MET A 1 11.45 -0.57 5.22
N ALA A 2 10.64 -0.44 4.17
CA ALA A 2 9.36 0.27 4.28
C ALA A 2 8.32 -0.64 4.91
N ILE A 3 7.48 -0.10 5.78
CA ILE A 3 6.45 -0.87 6.50
C ILE A 3 5.09 -0.23 6.27
N ILE A 4 4.08 -1.04 6.01
CA ILE A 4 2.70 -0.59 5.81
C ILE A 4 1.80 -1.40 6.70
N LYS A 5 1.19 -0.76 7.69
CA LYS A 5 0.25 -1.37 8.63
C LYS A 5 -1.18 -1.15 8.20
N ASN A 6 -1.98 -2.22 8.23
CA ASN A 6 -3.42 -2.13 8.08
C ASN A 6 -4.08 -1.93 9.45
N LYS A 7 -4.64 -0.75 9.71
CA LYS A 7 -5.44 -0.44 10.91
C LYS A 7 -6.94 -0.35 10.66
N THR A 8 -7.39 -0.89 9.53
CA THR A 8 -8.82 -1.03 9.26
C THR A 8 -9.34 -2.36 9.80
N ASP A 9 -10.65 -2.46 9.98
CA ASP A 9 -11.33 -3.71 10.32
C ASP A 9 -11.46 -4.68 9.13
N TYR A 10 -10.91 -4.31 7.97
CA TYR A 10 -11.03 -5.05 6.72
C TYR A 10 -9.72 -5.75 6.37
N THR A 11 -9.82 -6.89 5.68
CA THR A 11 -8.68 -7.36 4.89
C THR A 11 -8.52 -6.41 3.71
N ILE A 12 -7.31 -5.92 3.47
CA ILE A 12 -7.02 -4.94 2.40
C ILE A 12 -5.98 -5.53 1.47
N ARG A 13 -6.13 -5.26 0.17
CA ARG A 13 -5.14 -5.64 -0.82
C ARG A 13 -4.20 -4.46 -1.07
N PHE A 14 -2.93 -4.59 -0.73
CA PHE A 14 -1.91 -3.59 -1.05
C PHE A 14 -1.08 -4.04 -2.24
N VAL A 15 -0.80 -3.10 -3.13
CA VAL A 15 0.07 -3.28 -4.29
C VAL A 15 1.05 -2.12 -4.39
N ALA A 16 2.29 -2.45 -4.71
CA ALA A 16 3.37 -1.50 -4.85
C ALA A 16 3.74 -1.39 -6.33
N TYR A 17 3.85 -0.15 -6.79
CA TYR A 17 4.28 0.21 -8.14
C TYR A 17 5.62 0.93 -8.07
N ARG A 18 6.53 0.59 -8.98
CA ARG A 18 7.82 1.27 -9.14
C ARG A 18 7.60 2.72 -9.59
N ALA A 19 8.65 3.54 -9.50
CA ALA A 19 8.66 4.92 -9.98
C ALA A 19 8.42 5.08 -11.51
N ASP A 20 8.39 3.98 -12.27
CA ASP A 20 8.04 3.93 -13.69
C ASP A 20 6.60 3.41 -13.94
N GLY A 21 5.82 3.16 -12.88
CA GLY A 21 4.43 2.68 -12.95
C GLY A 21 4.28 1.16 -13.12
N THR A 22 5.37 0.41 -13.18
CA THR A 22 5.29 -1.07 -13.26
C THR A 22 5.04 -1.70 -11.88
N GLU A 23 4.19 -2.73 -11.83
CA GLU A 23 3.95 -3.47 -10.58
C GLU A 23 5.25 -4.13 -10.09
N MET A 24 5.50 -4.02 -8.79
CA MET A 24 6.52 -4.81 -8.11
C MET A 24 5.96 -6.20 -7.79
N PRO A 25 6.57 -7.31 -8.25
CA PRO A 25 6.06 -8.65 -7.98
C PRO A 25 5.89 -8.93 -6.48
N GLN A 26 4.71 -9.41 -6.07
CA GLN A 26 4.41 -9.70 -4.65
C GLN A 26 3.87 -11.11 -4.44
N LYS A 27 4.40 -11.85 -3.45
CA LYS A 27 3.95 -13.22 -3.13
C LYS A 27 2.57 -13.30 -2.47
N ALA A 28 2.21 -12.27 -1.72
CA ALA A 28 0.88 -12.06 -1.17
C ALA A 28 0.47 -10.62 -1.49
N THR A 29 -0.80 -10.27 -1.45
CA THR A 29 -1.23 -8.87 -1.61
C THR A 29 -2.29 -8.51 -0.58
N LYS A 30 -2.97 -9.49 -0.01
CA LYS A 30 -4.01 -9.34 1.02
C LYS A 30 -3.38 -9.26 2.41
N ILE A 31 -3.75 -8.24 3.18
CA ILE A 31 -3.27 -8.00 4.54
C ILE A 31 -4.49 -7.93 5.46
N PRO A 32 -4.58 -8.81 6.47
CA PRO A 32 -5.65 -8.75 7.47
C PRO A 32 -5.61 -7.48 8.33
N PRO A 33 -6.66 -7.21 9.13
CA PRO A 33 -6.64 -6.19 10.17
C PRO A 33 -5.44 -6.35 11.12
N ASP A 34 -4.88 -5.23 11.57
CA ASP A 34 -3.76 -5.10 12.51
C ASP A 34 -2.44 -5.78 12.11
N ASN A 35 -2.35 -6.24 10.86
CA ASN A 35 -1.15 -6.83 10.29
C ASN A 35 -0.38 -5.80 9.45
N SER A 36 0.91 -6.05 9.29
CA SER A 36 1.79 -5.20 8.48
C SER A 36 2.42 -5.95 7.32
N ARG A 37 2.64 -5.20 6.25
CA ARG A 37 3.56 -5.54 5.17
C ARG A 37 4.89 -4.86 5.37
N TYR A 38 5.92 -5.41 4.74
CA TYR A 38 7.09 -4.64 4.42
C TYR A 38 7.58 -4.82 2.99
N VAL A 39 8.34 -3.83 2.53
CA VAL A 39 9.13 -3.86 1.31
C VAL A 39 10.59 -3.82 1.70
N SER A 40 11.30 -4.95 1.54
CA SER A 40 12.74 -4.99 1.80
C SER A 40 13.51 -4.32 0.66
N GLU A 41 14.66 -3.76 1.00
CA GLU A 41 15.55 -3.11 0.03
C GLU A 41 16.00 -4.09 -1.05
N ASP A 42 16.29 -5.34 -0.68
CA ASP A 42 16.64 -6.43 -1.61
C ASP A 42 15.54 -6.67 -2.67
N HIS A 43 14.27 -6.46 -2.31
CA HIS A 43 13.13 -6.60 -3.21
C HIS A 43 12.76 -5.29 -3.93
N SER A 44 13.23 -4.15 -3.42
CA SER A 44 13.07 -2.86 -4.10
C SER A 44 13.84 -2.86 -5.42
N GLY A 45 15.02 -3.50 -5.47
CA GLY A 45 15.87 -3.48 -6.66
C GLY A 45 16.42 -2.09 -6.96
N GLY A 46 16.82 -1.35 -5.91
CA GLY A 46 17.53 -0.08 -6.00
C GLY A 46 16.67 1.14 -6.32
N ILE A 47 15.36 1.08 -6.09
CA ILE A 47 14.46 2.24 -6.17
C ILE A 47 14.35 2.91 -4.80
N ASP A 48 14.59 4.22 -4.74
CA ASP A 48 14.55 5.00 -3.49
C ASP A 48 13.12 5.19 -2.94
N TRP A 49 12.12 5.06 -3.80
CA TRP A 49 10.71 5.20 -3.46
C TRP A 49 9.82 4.42 -4.43
N PHE A 50 8.61 4.12 -3.97
CA PHE A 50 7.55 3.45 -4.73
C PHE A 50 6.19 4.03 -4.34
N ILE A 51 5.14 3.61 -5.03
CA ILE A 51 3.77 3.98 -4.68
C ILE A 51 3.06 2.75 -4.18
N ILE A 52 2.43 2.85 -3.02
CA ILE A 52 1.53 1.82 -2.54
C ILE A 52 0.08 2.25 -2.74
N THR A 53 -0.73 1.34 -3.25
CA THR A 53 -2.16 1.52 -3.45
C THR A 53 -2.93 0.46 -2.68
N ALA A 54 -3.96 0.88 -1.98
CA ALA A 54 -4.89 0.01 -1.27
C ALA A 54 -6.13 -0.24 -2.13
N PHE A 55 -6.57 -1.49 -2.19
CA PHE A 55 -7.75 -1.95 -2.91
C PHE A 55 -8.61 -2.84 -2.00
N LEU A 56 -9.88 -2.99 -2.36
CA LEU A 56 -10.71 -4.04 -1.77
C LEU A 56 -10.17 -5.43 -2.16
N PRO A 57 -10.34 -6.47 -1.32
CA PRO A 57 -9.88 -7.83 -1.60
C PRO A 57 -10.35 -8.44 -2.92
N GLU A 58 -11.54 -8.03 -3.38
CA GLU A 58 -12.24 -8.47 -4.58
C GLU A 58 -11.90 -7.67 -5.83
N SER A 59 -11.20 -6.53 -5.69
CA SER A 59 -10.87 -5.67 -6.81
C SER A 59 -9.92 -6.36 -7.80
N ASN A 60 -10.19 -6.15 -9.09
CA ASN A 60 -9.32 -6.59 -10.16
C ASN A 60 -8.13 -5.63 -10.26
N ILE A 61 -6.94 -6.14 -9.94
CA ILE A 61 -5.72 -5.35 -9.97
C ILE A 61 -5.12 -5.37 -11.36
N ARG A 62 -4.62 -4.20 -11.80
CA ARG A 62 -3.90 -4.04 -13.06
C ARG A 62 -2.40 -4.17 -12.81
N ASP A 63 -1.75 -4.95 -13.66
CA ASP A 63 -0.30 -5.20 -13.63
C ASP A 63 0.55 -3.94 -13.96
N HIS A 64 -0.08 -2.91 -14.50
CA HIS A 64 0.55 -1.63 -14.81
C HIS A 64 -0.42 -0.49 -14.55
N VAL A 65 0.08 0.57 -13.91
CA VAL A 65 -0.65 1.80 -13.65
C VAL A 65 0.21 2.97 -14.12
N ASP A 66 -0.33 3.77 -15.03
CA ASP A 66 0.33 5.02 -15.43
C ASP A 66 0.27 5.99 -14.23
N LEU A 67 1.44 6.52 -13.86
CA LEU A 67 1.59 7.38 -12.70
C LEU A 67 0.84 8.70 -12.87
N ASP A 68 0.70 9.18 -14.10
CA ASP A 68 -0.01 10.41 -14.43
C ASP A 68 -1.53 10.24 -14.30
N ILE A 69 -2.03 9.00 -14.30
CA ILE A 69 -3.45 8.67 -14.10
C ILE A 69 -3.76 8.18 -12.69
N LEU A 70 -2.79 8.08 -11.76
CA LEU A 70 -3.08 7.69 -10.37
C LEU A 70 -4.20 8.53 -9.69
N PRO A 71 -4.30 9.85 -9.94
CA PRO A 71 -5.46 10.62 -9.49
C PRO A 71 -6.78 10.16 -10.15
N ALA A 72 -6.74 9.72 -11.41
CA ALA A 72 -7.88 9.16 -12.15
C ALA A 72 -8.16 7.68 -11.83
N VAL A 73 -7.23 6.96 -11.18
CA VAL A 73 -7.48 5.64 -10.59
C VAL A 73 -8.40 5.76 -9.36
N ARG A 74 -8.58 6.94 -8.75
CA ARG A 74 -9.70 7.19 -7.81
C ARG A 74 -11.08 7.11 -8.50
N ASP A 75 -11.17 7.38 -9.80
CA ASP A 75 -12.44 7.31 -10.56
C ASP A 75 -12.68 5.92 -11.16
N GLY A 76 -11.69 5.02 -11.14
CA GLY A 76 -11.94 3.59 -11.31
C GLY A 76 -12.32 3.03 -9.94
N ASP A 77 -13.59 2.66 -9.76
CA ASP A 77 -14.30 2.26 -8.52
C ASP A 77 -13.59 1.33 -7.49
N ASP A 78 -12.33 0.94 -7.68
CA ASP A 78 -11.63 -0.12 -6.94
C ASP A 78 -10.55 0.36 -5.95
N ALA A 79 -9.93 1.52 -6.16
CA ALA A 79 -8.82 1.99 -5.31
C ALA A 79 -9.31 2.81 -4.10
N LEU A 80 -8.94 2.38 -2.90
CA LEU A 80 -9.33 3.02 -1.63
C LEU A 80 -8.44 4.24 -1.30
N ALA A 81 -7.14 4.10 -1.47
CA ALA A 81 -6.16 5.19 -1.30
C ALA A 81 -4.83 4.82 -1.94
N PHE A 82 -3.93 5.81 -2.07
CA PHE A 82 -2.54 5.58 -2.45
C PHE A 82 -1.59 6.50 -1.66
N ALA A 83 -0.33 6.10 -1.57
CA ALA A 83 0.75 6.90 -0.98
C ALA A 83 2.07 6.67 -1.70
N LYS A 84 2.88 7.73 -1.80
CA LYS A 84 4.30 7.61 -2.12
C LYS A 84 5.04 7.22 -0.85
N VAL A 85 5.83 6.16 -0.92
CA VAL A 85 6.52 5.55 0.22
C VAL A 85 8.01 5.37 -0.11
N GLY A 86 8.87 5.85 0.77
CA GLY A 86 10.32 5.61 0.75
C GLY A 86 10.68 4.24 1.33
N ILE A 87 11.85 3.71 0.94
CA ILE A 87 12.31 2.36 1.32
C ILE A 87 12.59 2.13 2.83
N GLU A 88 12.47 3.16 3.66
CA GLU A 88 12.67 3.09 5.12
C GLU A 88 11.54 3.77 5.91
N GLU A 89 10.41 4.06 5.28
CA GLU A 89 9.29 4.76 5.92
C GLU A 89 8.23 3.81 6.47
N LYS A 90 7.57 4.23 7.56
CA LYS A 90 6.44 3.52 8.16
C LYS A 90 5.11 4.22 7.91
N PHE A 91 4.20 3.54 7.25
CA PHE A 91 2.87 4.04 6.96
C PHE A 91 1.78 3.23 7.63
N VAL A 92 0.72 3.93 8.01
CA VAL A 92 -0.52 3.33 8.48
C VAL A 92 -1.61 3.62 7.48
N PHE A 93 -2.32 2.57 7.09
CA PHE A 93 -3.57 2.64 6.36
C PHE A 93 -4.73 2.55 7.35
N ALA A 94 -5.56 3.59 7.43
CA ALA A 94 -6.71 3.61 8.32
C ALA A 94 -7.95 4.21 7.64
N GLU A 95 -9.10 3.88 8.21
CA GLU A 95 -10.39 4.47 7.86
C GLU A 95 -10.70 5.62 8.81
N ASP A 96 -11.04 6.78 8.25
CA ASP A 96 -11.72 7.85 8.96
C ASP A 96 -13.22 7.52 8.98
N THR A 97 -13.69 6.92 10.07
CA THR A 97 -15.09 6.47 10.18
C THR A 97 -16.10 7.61 10.18
N GLU A 98 -15.69 8.82 10.60
CA GLU A 98 -16.54 10.01 10.55
C GLU A 98 -16.72 10.52 9.12
N LYS A 99 -15.65 10.48 8.32
CA LYS A 99 -15.64 10.95 6.93
C LYS A 99 -15.92 9.87 5.90
N LYS A 100 -15.89 8.60 6.30
CA LYS A 100 -15.96 7.42 5.43
C LYS A 100 -14.89 7.44 4.34
N GLU A 101 -13.68 7.82 4.73
CA GLU A 101 -12.53 7.94 3.82
C GLU A 101 -11.38 7.05 4.29
N PHE A 102 -10.74 6.36 3.35
CA PHE A 102 -9.51 5.64 3.62
C PHE A 102 -8.30 6.53 3.33
N ARG A 103 -7.27 6.43 4.18
CA ARG A 103 -6.04 7.22 3.98
C ARG A 103 -4.82 6.50 4.51
N PHE A 104 -3.70 6.86 3.88
CA PHE A 104 -2.37 6.60 4.40
C PHE A 104 -1.86 7.81 5.17
N TYR A 105 -1.15 7.56 6.26
CA TYR A 105 -0.35 8.57 6.95
C TYR A 105 0.95 7.96 7.45
N HIS A 106 1.98 8.81 7.51
CA HIS A 106 3.30 8.46 8.00
C HIS A 106 3.27 8.43 9.53
N ASP A 107 3.73 7.33 10.13
CA ASP A 107 3.78 7.14 11.58
C ASP A 107 4.93 6.20 11.95
N GLU A 108 6.01 6.78 12.48
CA GLU A 108 7.22 6.05 12.88
C GLU A 108 7.11 5.41 14.27
N ASP A 109 6.17 5.90 15.09
CA ASP A 109 5.96 5.43 16.46
C ASP A 109 4.98 4.24 16.51
N GLU A 110 4.23 4.00 15.44
CA GLU A 110 3.27 2.90 15.35
C GLU A 110 3.98 1.53 15.42
N PRO A 111 3.60 0.66 16.37
CA PRO A 111 4.16 -0.68 16.47
C PRO A 111 3.85 -1.50 15.22
N GLU A 112 4.86 -2.20 14.72
CA GLU A 112 4.82 -2.94 13.46
C GLU A 112 3.82 -4.11 13.45
N GLY A 113 3.35 -4.58 14.61
CA GLY A 113 2.40 -5.70 14.68
C GLY A 113 3.00 -7.02 14.16
N GLU A 114 2.15 -7.92 13.64
CA GLU A 114 2.63 -9.12 12.95
C GLU A 114 3.11 -8.75 11.54
N ILE A 115 4.37 -9.09 11.26
CA ILE A 115 5.06 -8.67 10.04
C ILE A 115 5.00 -9.80 9.01
N GLN A 116 4.33 -9.56 7.88
CA GLN A 116 4.30 -10.49 6.76
C GLN A 116 5.19 -9.99 5.61
N GLY A 117 6.19 -10.81 5.27
CA GLY A 117 7.23 -10.46 4.32
C GLY A 117 6.98 -10.77 2.86
N TRP A 118 7.84 -10.17 2.03
CA TRP A 118 8.09 -10.53 0.64
C TRP A 118 9.22 -11.56 0.56
#